data_AF-A0A8T1WRB5-F1
#
_entry.id   AF-A0A8T1WRB5-F1
#
_cell.length_a   1.000
_cell.length_b   1.000
_cell.length_c   1.000
_cell.angle_alpha   90.00
_cell.angle_beta   90.00
_cell.angle_gamma   90.00
#
_symmetry.space_group_name_H-M   'P 1'
#
loop_
_entity.id
_entity.type
_entity.pdbx_description
1 polymer ?
#
loop_
_entity_poly.entity_id
_entity_poly.type
_entity_poly.pdbx_seq_one_letter_code
_entity_poly.pdbx_strand_id
1 'polypeptide(L)'
;MSTLLRLVTLLIVSTLSPTVTQADNSYPIILVNGFSGWGRDELLGFKYWGGIQGDFQEELKAQGYKVYTAAVGPFSSNWDRACELYTIIKGGRVDYGAKHSAAHNHLRYGRNYTGLYPEWGNTNSDGSIKKVHLIGHSMGGQTVRMLAQLLEHGTTGAPIEEDPSSHALFKGGKNWVHSITTVSTPNQGTTLGDGFSQIGDSVKDLLAGVLNVVGLLGSNAQMVYDAKLDQWGITNKQSGETVQNYLNRVFSSSIFDSSFKDVCLWSLSTPGAKEESSWVKTLSDVYYYSYATIDTYSTRDLLLRKISLPNLLTMLLPLDPLAVFLGGRYAPDTLKLSTD
;
A
#
# COMPACT_ATOMS: atom_id res chain seq x y z
N MET A 1 -43.90 -0.88 41.89
CA MET A 1 -43.49 -1.25 40.52
C MET A 1 -41.98 -1.37 40.54
N SER A 2 -41.55 -2.56 40.91
CA SER A 2 -40.54 -2.75 41.96
C SER A 2 -39.18 -3.13 41.39
N THR A 3 -38.18 -3.06 42.24
CA THR A 3 -36.84 -3.64 42.16
C THR A 3 -36.77 -4.99 41.43
N LEU A 4 -37.85 -5.77 41.44
CA LEU A 4 -38.04 -7.00 40.68
C LEU A 4 -37.92 -6.79 39.15
N LEU A 5 -38.51 -5.72 38.60
CA LEU A 5 -38.40 -5.41 37.16
C LEU A 5 -36.95 -5.09 36.79
N ARG A 6 -36.22 -4.33 37.63
CA ARG A 6 -34.79 -4.02 37.42
C ARG A 6 -33.91 -5.27 37.53
N LEU A 7 -34.18 -6.16 38.48
CA LEU A 7 -33.49 -7.44 38.63
C LEU A 7 -33.74 -8.36 37.43
N VAL A 8 -34.97 -8.40 36.93
CA VAL A 8 -35.33 -9.17 35.72
C VAL A 8 -34.66 -8.57 34.48
N THR A 9 -34.60 -7.24 34.34
CA THR A 9 -33.88 -6.60 33.22
C THR A 9 -32.37 -6.85 33.29
N LEU A 10 -31.75 -6.77 34.48
CA LEU A 10 -30.33 -7.08 34.66
C LEU A 10 -30.04 -8.57 34.40
N LEU A 11 -30.92 -9.48 34.80
CA LEU A 11 -30.78 -10.90 34.48
C LEU A 11 -30.87 -11.13 32.97
N ILE A 12 -31.86 -10.53 32.29
CA ILE A 12 -32.03 -10.65 30.83
C ILE A 12 -30.79 -10.11 30.10
N VAL A 13 -30.26 -8.96 30.52
CA VAL A 13 -29.02 -8.38 29.96
C VAL A 13 -27.80 -9.26 30.26
N SER A 14 -27.75 -9.93 31.41
CA SER A 14 -26.67 -10.88 31.73
C SER A 14 -26.79 -12.25 31.03
N THR A 15 -27.99 -12.61 30.55
CA THR A 15 -28.24 -13.82 29.74
C THR A 15 -28.18 -13.58 28.24
N LEU A 16 -28.07 -12.32 27.80
CA LEU A 16 -27.58 -12.00 26.47
C LEU A 16 -26.09 -12.34 26.48
N SER A 17 -25.78 -13.63 26.32
CA SER A 17 -24.44 -14.06 25.92
C SER A 17 -24.02 -13.12 24.80
N PRO A 18 -22.84 -12.48 24.87
CA PRO A 18 -22.33 -11.80 23.69
C PRO A 18 -22.40 -12.84 22.59
N THR A 19 -23.22 -12.59 21.57
CA THR A 19 -23.24 -13.43 20.39
C THR A 19 -21.80 -13.40 19.90
N VAL A 20 -21.08 -14.48 20.13
CA VAL A 20 -19.73 -14.65 19.62
C VAL A 20 -19.92 -14.61 18.12
N THR A 21 -19.65 -13.45 17.53
CA THR A 21 -19.70 -13.27 16.08
C THR A 21 -18.59 -14.15 15.54
N GLN A 22 -18.96 -15.33 15.09
CA GLN A 22 -18.05 -16.23 14.43
C GLN A 22 -17.80 -15.68 13.02
N ALA A 23 -16.54 -15.68 12.58
CA ALA A 23 -16.24 -15.30 11.21
C ALA A 23 -16.90 -16.31 10.26
N ASP A 24 -17.66 -15.82 9.29
CA ASP A 24 -18.32 -16.66 8.27
C ASP A 24 -17.35 -17.31 7.29
N ASN A 25 -16.05 -16.96 7.37
CA ASN A 25 -15.00 -17.53 6.55
C ASN A 25 -13.65 -17.59 7.31
N SER A 26 -12.68 -18.29 6.71
CA SER A 26 -11.32 -18.40 7.23
C SER A 26 -10.25 -17.98 6.19
N TYR A 27 -10.59 -17.03 5.32
CA TYR A 27 -9.66 -16.56 4.29
C TYR A 27 -8.47 -15.83 4.95
N PRO A 28 -7.23 -16.06 4.49
CA PRO A 28 -6.08 -15.37 5.07
C PRO A 28 -6.08 -13.88 4.72
N ILE A 29 -5.52 -13.10 5.63
CA ILE A 29 -5.26 -11.66 5.47
C ILE A 29 -3.87 -11.49 4.86
N ILE A 30 -3.78 -10.68 3.81
CA ILE A 30 -2.52 -10.23 3.21
C ILE A 30 -2.36 -8.74 3.49
N LEU A 31 -1.37 -8.41 4.30
CA LEU A 31 -0.94 -7.05 4.62
C LEU A 31 -0.01 -6.54 3.51
N VAL A 32 -0.34 -5.41 2.89
CA VAL A 32 0.37 -4.86 1.73
C VAL A 32 0.90 -3.46 2.03
N ASN A 33 2.22 -3.32 2.00
CA ASN A 33 2.90 -2.05 2.27
C ASN A 33 2.59 -0.99 1.21
N GLY A 34 2.71 0.28 1.59
CA GLY A 34 2.57 1.43 0.69
C GLY A 34 3.88 1.95 0.13
N PHE A 35 3.88 3.25 -0.18
CA PHE A 35 5.06 4.01 -0.57
C PHE A 35 6.16 3.88 0.49
N SER A 36 7.41 3.75 0.05
CA SER A 36 8.61 3.59 0.89
C SER A 36 8.56 2.44 1.91
N GLY A 37 7.64 1.49 1.76
CA GLY A 37 7.50 0.37 2.69
C GLY A 37 8.52 -0.74 2.48
N TRP A 38 8.69 -1.59 3.47
CA TRP A 38 9.71 -2.66 3.49
C TRP A 38 9.14 -3.98 4.00
N GLY A 39 9.86 -5.07 3.73
CA GLY A 39 9.54 -6.42 4.16
C GLY A 39 9.99 -6.73 5.58
N ARG A 40 9.55 -7.89 6.08
CA ARG A 40 9.73 -8.30 7.48
C ARG A 40 11.19 -8.51 7.88
N ASP A 41 12.04 -8.85 6.93
CA ASP A 41 13.47 -9.16 7.11
C ASP A 41 14.37 -7.96 6.78
N GLU A 42 13.77 -6.84 6.34
CA GLU A 42 14.47 -5.57 6.12
C GLU A 42 14.52 -4.76 7.42
N LEU A 43 15.36 -3.72 7.44
CA LEU A 43 15.50 -2.78 8.55
C LEU A 43 15.73 -3.46 9.92
N LEU A 44 16.61 -4.46 9.97
CA LEU A 44 16.94 -5.21 11.19
C LEU A 44 15.70 -5.86 11.86
N GLY A 45 14.68 -6.17 11.06
CA GLY A 45 13.44 -6.74 11.57
C GLY A 45 12.46 -5.71 12.16
N PHE A 46 12.72 -4.41 12.03
CA PHE A 46 11.72 -3.39 12.35
C PHE A 46 10.52 -3.54 11.41
N LYS A 47 9.31 -3.71 11.96
CA LYS A 47 8.13 -4.11 11.17
C LYS A 47 7.42 -2.88 10.61
N TYR A 48 7.14 -2.86 9.31
CA TYR A 48 6.24 -1.87 8.71
C TYR A 48 4.85 -1.92 9.36
N TRP A 49 4.34 -3.14 9.56
CA TRP A 49 3.07 -3.40 10.24
C TRP A 49 3.31 -3.62 11.73
N GLY A 50 3.40 -2.52 12.48
CA GLY A 50 3.50 -2.50 13.94
C GLY A 50 4.56 -1.53 14.47
N GLY A 51 5.63 -1.28 13.72
CA GLY A 51 6.69 -0.34 14.10
C GLY A 51 7.20 -0.59 15.52
N ILE A 52 7.12 0.43 16.37
CA ILE A 52 7.51 0.35 17.79
C ILE A 52 6.47 -0.36 18.67
N GLN A 53 5.25 -0.57 18.18
CA GLN A 53 4.15 -1.19 18.93
C GLN A 53 4.24 -2.71 18.91
N GLY A 54 4.99 -3.31 17.98
CA GLY A 54 5.17 -4.76 17.90
C GLY A 54 5.13 -5.30 16.47
N ASP A 55 4.64 -6.54 16.35
CA ASP A 55 4.52 -7.25 15.09
C ASP A 55 3.06 -7.65 14.89
N PHE A 56 2.31 -6.80 14.20
CA PHE A 56 0.87 -6.99 14.03
C PHE A 56 0.52 -8.29 13.30
N GLN A 57 1.41 -8.81 12.44
CA GLN A 57 1.16 -10.11 11.81
C GLN A 57 1.14 -11.22 12.86
N GLU A 58 2.13 -11.27 13.75
CA GLU A 58 2.24 -12.33 14.74
C GLU A 58 1.21 -12.16 15.87
N GLU A 59 0.85 -10.93 16.23
CA GLU A 59 -0.25 -10.64 17.16
C GLU A 59 -1.60 -11.12 16.62
N LEU A 60 -1.92 -10.87 15.35
CA LEU A 60 -3.15 -11.36 14.72
C LEU A 60 -3.14 -12.88 14.57
N LYS A 61 -1.98 -13.48 14.28
CA LYS A 61 -1.84 -14.95 14.27
C LYS A 61 -2.09 -15.57 15.65
N ALA A 62 -1.58 -14.96 16.71
CA ALA A 62 -1.83 -15.40 18.07
C ALA A 62 -3.32 -15.35 18.45
N GLN A 63 -4.10 -14.50 17.79
CA GLN A 63 -5.56 -14.44 17.91
C GLN A 63 -6.32 -15.43 17.01
N GLY A 64 -5.61 -16.25 16.23
CA GLY A 64 -6.19 -17.30 15.38
C GLY A 64 -6.41 -16.91 13.92
N TYR A 65 -6.03 -15.70 13.49
CA TYR A 65 -6.13 -15.29 12.09
C TYR A 65 -4.94 -15.80 11.25
N LYS A 66 -5.18 -16.28 10.04
CA LYS A 66 -4.10 -16.54 9.08
C LYS A 66 -3.66 -15.23 8.45
N VAL A 67 -2.45 -14.76 8.74
CA VAL A 67 -1.95 -13.47 8.25
C VAL A 67 -0.59 -13.61 7.58
N TYR A 68 -0.42 -12.94 6.45
CA TYR A 68 0.84 -12.83 5.72
C TYR A 68 1.14 -11.36 5.41
N THR A 69 2.43 -11.04 5.25
CA THR A 69 2.89 -9.70 4.85
C THR A 69 3.52 -9.81 3.47
N ALA A 70 2.98 -9.09 2.50
CA ALA A 70 3.56 -8.95 1.17
C ALA A 70 4.33 -7.62 1.07
N ALA A 71 5.59 -7.71 0.66
CA ALA A 71 6.48 -6.57 0.49
C ALA A 71 6.75 -6.32 -1.00
N VAL A 72 5.97 -5.42 -1.59
CA VAL A 72 6.10 -4.99 -2.99
C VAL A 72 7.06 -3.79 -3.09
N GLY A 73 7.46 -3.47 -4.33
CA GLY A 73 8.36 -2.37 -4.66
C GLY A 73 7.94 -1.05 -4.03
N PRO A 74 8.77 -0.45 -3.14
CA PRO A 74 8.43 0.80 -2.45
C PRO A 74 8.23 2.00 -3.38
N PHE A 75 8.84 1.95 -4.59
CA PHE A 75 8.87 3.07 -5.54
C PHE A 75 8.40 2.70 -6.95
N SER A 76 8.04 1.44 -7.21
CA SER A 76 7.49 1.01 -8.51
C SER A 76 6.04 1.53 -8.69
N SER A 77 5.52 1.49 -9.92
CA SER A 77 4.12 1.83 -10.22
C SER A 77 3.13 0.88 -9.56
N ASN A 78 1.84 1.26 -9.50
CA ASN A 78 0.80 0.34 -9.04
C ASN A 78 0.68 -0.92 -9.91
N TRP A 79 0.98 -0.82 -11.21
CA TRP A 79 0.96 -1.97 -12.13
C TRP A 79 2.04 -2.98 -11.76
N ASP A 80 3.28 -2.49 -11.64
CA ASP A 80 4.42 -3.32 -11.25
C ASP A 80 4.19 -3.97 -9.88
N ARG A 81 3.74 -3.16 -8.92
CA ARG A 81 3.42 -3.65 -7.57
C ARG A 81 2.29 -4.66 -7.57
N ALA A 82 1.29 -4.56 -8.46
CA ALA A 82 0.21 -5.54 -8.58
C ALA A 82 0.72 -6.86 -9.18
N CYS A 83 1.60 -6.81 -10.19
CA CYS A 83 2.26 -7.99 -10.75
C CYS A 83 3.16 -8.68 -9.71
N GLU A 84 3.94 -7.89 -8.97
CA GLU A 84 4.74 -8.38 -7.84
C GLU A 84 3.86 -9.00 -6.75
N LEU A 85 2.79 -8.32 -6.34
CA LEU A 85 1.89 -8.81 -5.29
C LEU A 85 1.25 -10.14 -5.69
N TYR A 86 0.78 -10.26 -6.93
CA TYR A 86 0.25 -11.52 -7.45
C TYR A 86 1.26 -12.66 -7.26
N THR A 87 2.49 -12.45 -7.69
CA THR A 87 3.56 -13.47 -7.62
C THR A 87 4.04 -13.70 -6.19
N ILE A 88 4.11 -12.69 -5.34
CA ILE A 88 4.46 -12.84 -3.92
C ILE A 88 3.43 -13.73 -3.21
N ILE A 89 2.14 -13.60 -3.53
CA ILE A 89 1.08 -14.43 -2.94
C ILE A 89 1.10 -15.83 -3.57
N LYS A 90 1.03 -15.92 -4.90
CA LYS A 90 0.84 -17.18 -5.64
C LYS A 90 2.12 -18.03 -5.78
N GLY A 91 3.28 -17.38 -5.80
CA GLY A 91 4.56 -17.97 -6.15
C GLY A 91 4.86 -17.92 -7.65
N GLY A 92 6.13 -18.16 -8.00
CA GLY A 92 6.66 -18.11 -9.37
C GLY A 92 7.50 -16.87 -9.64
N ARG A 93 7.68 -16.54 -10.92
CA ARG A 93 8.44 -15.38 -11.37
C ARG A 93 7.51 -14.22 -11.70
N VAL A 94 7.87 -13.01 -11.32
CA VAL A 94 7.11 -11.81 -11.68
C VAL A 94 7.14 -11.64 -13.20
N ASP A 95 5.97 -11.43 -13.80
CA ASP A 95 5.80 -11.06 -15.20
C ASP A 95 5.02 -9.74 -15.24
N TYR A 96 5.70 -8.67 -15.63
CA TYR A 96 5.14 -7.32 -15.73
C TYR A 96 4.32 -7.11 -17.01
N GLY A 97 4.28 -8.09 -17.93
CA GLY A 97 3.62 -7.96 -19.23
C GLY A 97 4.57 -7.51 -20.32
N ALA A 98 4.47 -8.12 -21.51
CA ALA A 98 5.41 -7.88 -22.59
C ALA A 98 5.25 -6.49 -23.20
N LYS A 99 4.00 -6.03 -23.37
CA LYS A 99 3.72 -4.71 -23.97
C LYS A 99 3.98 -3.60 -22.98
N HIS A 100 3.58 -3.77 -21.71
CA HIS A 100 3.84 -2.84 -20.64
C HIS A 100 5.34 -2.58 -20.50
N SER A 101 6.12 -3.66 -20.40
CA SER A 101 7.58 -3.56 -20.26
C SER A 101 8.26 -2.94 -21.47
N ALA A 102 7.77 -3.24 -22.68
CA ALA A 102 8.27 -2.62 -23.91
C ALA A 102 7.93 -1.11 -23.98
N ALA A 103 6.73 -0.72 -23.55
CA ALA A 103 6.27 0.67 -23.57
C ALA A 103 7.01 1.55 -22.56
N HIS A 104 7.43 0.97 -21.44
CA HIS A 104 8.14 1.69 -20.38
C HIS A 104 9.65 1.43 -20.37
N ASN A 105 10.16 0.53 -21.22
CA ASN A 105 11.58 0.21 -21.38
C ASN A 105 12.24 -0.38 -20.12
N HIS A 106 11.59 -1.39 -19.52
CA HIS A 106 12.17 -2.22 -18.45
C HIS A 106 12.11 -3.70 -18.78
N LEU A 107 12.73 -4.52 -17.92
CA LEU A 107 12.68 -5.97 -18.03
C LEU A 107 11.25 -6.48 -17.80
N ARG A 108 10.78 -7.38 -18.67
CA ARG A 108 9.50 -8.08 -18.50
C ARG A 108 9.42 -8.93 -17.25
N TYR A 109 10.51 -9.59 -16.89
CA TYR A 109 10.51 -10.54 -15.80
C TYR A 109 11.32 -10.05 -14.62
N GLY A 110 10.68 -10.01 -13.45
CA GLY A 110 11.30 -9.64 -12.18
C GLY A 110 11.80 -10.85 -11.37
N ARG A 111 11.74 -10.68 -10.05
CA ARG A 111 12.17 -11.64 -9.04
C ARG A 111 11.32 -12.91 -9.02
N ASN A 112 11.84 -13.96 -8.39
CA ASN A 112 11.15 -15.22 -8.18
C ASN A 112 10.79 -15.39 -6.69
N TYR A 113 9.57 -15.85 -6.41
CA TYR A 113 9.03 -16.02 -5.07
C TYR A 113 8.48 -17.44 -4.88
N THR A 114 8.64 -18.00 -3.69
CA THR A 114 8.05 -19.30 -3.33
C THR A 114 6.53 -19.24 -3.23
N GLY A 115 5.97 -18.06 -2.91
CA GLY A 115 4.54 -17.84 -2.70
C GLY A 115 4.14 -17.91 -1.23
N LEU A 116 3.49 -16.87 -0.71
CA LEU A 116 2.97 -16.84 0.66
C LEU A 116 1.76 -17.77 0.83
N TYR A 117 0.95 -17.93 -0.21
CA TYR A 117 -0.24 -18.76 -0.24
C TYR A 117 -0.39 -19.42 -1.63
N PRO A 118 0.43 -20.44 -1.97
CA PRO A 118 0.44 -21.04 -3.32
C PRO A 118 -0.89 -21.66 -3.76
N GLU A 119 -1.74 -22.05 -2.81
CA GLU A 119 -3.08 -22.58 -3.03
C GLU A 119 -4.14 -21.49 -3.27
N TRP A 120 -3.76 -20.20 -3.25
CA TRP A 120 -4.64 -19.07 -3.57
C TRP A 120 -5.35 -19.27 -4.91
N GLY A 121 -6.67 -19.13 -4.92
CA GLY A 121 -7.48 -19.29 -6.12
C GLY A 121 -7.83 -20.73 -6.48
N ASN A 122 -7.29 -21.74 -5.78
CA ASN A 122 -7.70 -23.12 -5.97
C ASN A 122 -9.09 -23.36 -5.37
N THR A 123 -9.80 -24.36 -5.89
CA THR A 123 -11.10 -24.80 -5.38
C THR A 123 -10.92 -25.74 -4.19
N ASN A 124 -11.64 -25.50 -3.09
CA ASN A 124 -11.77 -26.40 -1.95
C ASN A 124 -12.65 -27.61 -2.32
N SER A 125 -12.65 -28.64 -1.46
CA SER A 125 -13.46 -29.86 -1.66
C SER A 125 -14.96 -29.61 -1.72
N ASP A 126 -15.45 -28.52 -1.11
CA ASP A 126 -16.85 -28.09 -1.11
C ASP A 126 -17.23 -27.22 -2.33
N GLY A 127 -16.31 -27.01 -3.28
CA GLY A 127 -16.53 -26.18 -4.45
C GLY A 127 -16.25 -24.68 -4.24
N SER A 128 -15.97 -24.25 -3.01
CA SER A 128 -15.64 -22.84 -2.73
C SER A 128 -14.22 -22.49 -3.20
N ILE A 129 -13.98 -21.23 -3.58
CA ILE A 129 -12.64 -20.76 -3.97
C ILE A 129 -11.85 -20.31 -2.73
N LYS A 130 -10.57 -20.66 -2.67
CA LYS A 130 -9.62 -20.14 -1.68
C LYS A 130 -9.30 -18.67 -1.94
N LYS A 131 -10.11 -17.76 -1.37
CA LYS A 131 -9.93 -16.31 -1.47
C LYS A 131 -8.99 -15.75 -0.40
N VAL A 132 -8.70 -14.46 -0.49
CA VAL A 132 -7.91 -13.67 0.49
C VAL A 132 -8.64 -12.37 0.87
N HIS A 133 -8.31 -11.84 2.04
CA HIS A 133 -8.56 -10.46 2.41
C HIS A 133 -7.30 -9.64 2.15
N LEU A 134 -7.41 -8.54 1.41
CA LEU A 134 -6.28 -7.65 1.14
C LEU A 134 -6.40 -6.40 2.01
N ILE A 135 -5.36 -6.08 2.78
CA ILE A 135 -5.27 -4.84 3.56
C ILE A 135 -4.10 -4.02 3.04
N GLY A 136 -4.39 -2.91 2.36
CA GLY A 136 -3.40 -2.01 1.81
C GLY A 136 -3.31 -0.71 2.61
N HIS A 137 -2.15 -0.41 3.17
CA HIS A 137 -1.88 0.90 3.77
C HIS A 137 -1.25 1.85 2.74
N SER A 138 -1.61 3.14 2.77
CA SER A 138 -1.07 4.16 1.85
C SER A 138 -1.24 3.70 0.39
N MET A 139 -0.21 3.79 -0.45
CA MET A 139 -0.20 3.32 -1.84
C MET A 139 -0.62 1.84 -1.99
N GLY A 140 -0.43 1.01 -0.95
CA GLY A 140 -0.82 -0.39 -0.93
C GLY A 140 -2.31 -0.57 -1.23
N GLY A 141 -3.15 0.40 -0.84
CA GLY A 141 -4.58 0.38 -1.15
C GLY A 141 -4.89 0.54 -2.65
N GLN A 142 -4.13 1.37 -3.38
CA GLN A 142 -4.27 1.47 -4.84
C GLN A 142 -3.76 0.18 -5.51
N THR A 143 -2.65 -0.37 -5.03
CA THR A 143 -2.06 -1.62 -5.52
C THR A 143 -3.04 -2.80 -5.42
N VAL A 144 -3.68 -3.00 -4.26
CA VAL A 144 -4.63 -4.12 -4.06
C VAL A 144 -5.91 -3.96 -4.89
N ARG A 145 -6.36 -2.71 -5.13
CA ARG A 145 -7.45 -2.42 -6.06
C ARG A 145 -7.08 -2.79 -7.49
N MET A 146 -5.88 -2.42 -7.94
CA MET A 146 -5.39 -2.77 -9.27
C MET A 146 -5.18 -4.27 -9.44
N LEU A 147 -4.65 -4.96 -8.43
CA LEU A 147 -4.55 -6.42 -8.45
C LEU A 147 -5.93 -7.07 -8.62
N ALA A 148 -6.93 -6.64 -7.86
CA ALA A 148 -8.28 -7.20 -7.98
C ALA A 148 -8.89 -6.96 -9.37
N GLN A 149 -8.70 -5.76 -9.95
CA GLN A 149 -9.08 -5.46 -11.33
C GLN A 149 -8.42 -6.42 -12.33
N LEU A 150 -7.10 -6.61 -12.22
CA LEU A 150 -6.34 -7.51 -13.09
C LEU A 150 -6.79 -8.97 -12.93
N LEU A 151 -7.10 -9.42 -11.71
CA LEU A 151 -7.61 -10.76 -11.48
C LEU A 151 -8.96 -10.98 -12.18
N GLU A 152 -9.89 -10.04 -12.06
CA GLU A 152 -11.25 -10.20 -12.57
C GLU A 152 -11.34 -9.95 -14.09
N HIS A 153 -10.70 -8.90 -14.59
CA HIS A 153 -10.87 -8.45 -15.97
C HIS A 153 -9.60 -8.58 -16.82
N GLY A 154 -8.49 -9.03 -16.23
CA GLY A 154 -7.20 -9.01 -16.91
C GLY A 154 -6.80 -7.56 -17.17
N THR A 155 -6.22 -7.30 -18.32
CA THR A 155 -5.77 -5.95 -18.68
C THR A 155 -6.80 -5.15 -19.49
N THR A 156 -8.03 -5.64 -19.63
CA THR A 156 -9.06 -4.94 -20.43
C THR A 156 -9.37 -3.56 -19.84
N GLY A 157 -9.32 -2.55 -20.70
CA GLY A 157 -9.53 -1.14 -20.36
C GLY A 157 -8.30 -0.42 -19.77
N ALA A 158 -7.20 -1.13 -19.51
CA ALA A 158 -5.96 -0.50 -19.07
C ALA A 158 -5.34 0.33 -20.21
N PRO A 159 -4.52 1.35 -19.91
CA PRO A 159 -3.79 2.12 -20.94
C PRO A 159 -2.96 1.24 -21.89
N ILE A 160 -2.49 0.09 -21.38
CA ILE A 160 -1.74 -0.92 -22.13
C ILE A 160 -2.39 -2.28 -21.87
N GLU A 161 -2.99 -2.87 -22.89
CA GLU A 161 -3.61 -4.19 -22.79
C GLU A 161 -2.65 -5.29 -23.24
N GLU A 162 -2.35 -6.24 -22.36
CA GLU A 162 -1.55 -7.45 -22.64
C GLU A 162 -2.35 -8.48 -23.44
N ASP A 163 -1.65 -9.49 -23.96
CA ASP A 163 -2.30 -10.68 -24.51
C ASP A 163 -2.86 -11.53 -23.35
N PRO A 164 -4.18 -11.81 -23.29
CA PRO A 164 -4.78 -12.62 -22.23
C PRO A 164 -4.22 -14.04 -22.10
N SER A 165 -3.58 -14.57 -23.15
CA SER A 165 -2.93 -15.88 -23.14
C SER A 165 -1.49 -15.84 -22.61
N SER A 166 -0.88 -14.65 -22.48
CA SER A 166 0.54 -14.48 -22.15
C SER A 166 0.88 -14.77 -20.69
N HIS A 167 -0.05 -14.53 -19.77
CA HIS A 167 0.13 -14.77 -18.34
C HIS A 167 -1.22 -14.99 -17.66
N ALA A 168 -1.24 -15.81 -16.61
CA ALA A 168 -2.46 -16.14 -15.89
C ALA A 168 -3.16 -14.88 -15.36
N LEU A 169 -2.44 -13.93 -14.77
CA LEU A 169 -3.00 -12.67 -14.25
C LEU A 169 -3.75 -11.91 -15.34
N PHE A 170 -3.13 -11.67 -16.50
CA PHE A 170 -3.68 -10.87 -17.60
C PHE A 170 -4.87 -11.51 -18.31
N LYS A 171 -5.12 -12.80 -18.11
CA LYS A 171 -6.31 -13.50 -18.62
C LYS A 171 -7.62 -12.99 -18.02
N GLY A 172 -7.61 -12.45 -16.80
CA GLY A 172 -8.84 -12.16 -16.05
C GLY A 172 -9.60 -13.41 -15.60
N GLY A 173 -10.87 -13.25 -15.22
CA GLY A 173 -11.80 -14.32 -14.85
C GLY A 173 -11.58 -14.93 -13.47
N LYS A 174 -10.89 -14.25 -12.54
CA LYS A 174 -10.52 -14.79 -11.22
C LYS A 174 -11.19 -14.01 -10.09
N ASN A 175 -12.21 -14.61 -9.47
CA ASN A 175 -12.82 -14.10 -8.25
C ASN A 175 -12.06 -14.61 -7.01
N TRP A 176 -10.82 -14.13 -6.81
CA TRP A 176 -9.88 -14.64 -5.80
C TRP A 176 -9.70 -13.73 -4.57
N VAL A 177 -10.35 -12.57 -4.56
CA VAL A 177 -10.33 -11.61 -3.45
C VAL A 177 -11.71 -11.56 -2.82
N HIS A 178 -11.79 -11.61 -1.50
CA HIS A 178 -13.05 -11.52 -0.77
C HIS A 178 -13.32 -10.11 -0.25
N SER A 179 -12.30 -9.44 0.29
CA SER A 179 -12.41 -8.04 0.66
C SER A 179 -11.11 -7.26 0.45
N ILE A 180 -11.27 -5.94 0.32
CA ILE A 180 -10.21 -4.96 0.26
C ILE A 180 -10.44 -3.95 1.39
N THR A 181 -9.45 -3.79 2.26
CA THR A 181 -9.41 -2.70 3.24
C THR A 181 -8.28 -1.75 2.87
N THR A 182 -8.60 -0.47 2.76
CA THR A 182 -7.65 0.60 2.49
C THR A 182 -7.48 1.45 3.75
N VAL A 183 -6.24 1.74 4.14
CA VAL A 183 -5.93 2.57 5.32
C VAL A 183 -5.02 3.70 4.89
N SER A 184 -5.46 4.95 5.08
CA SER A 184 -4.69 6.15 4.68
C SER A 184 -4.30 6.14 3.20
N THR A 185 -5.10 5.52 2.35
CA THR A 185 -4.81 5.34 0.93
C THR A 185 -5.17 6.58 0.12
N PRO A 186 -4.27 7.09 -0.74
CA PRO A 186 -4.56 8.18 -1.66
C PRO A 186 -5.39 7.66 -2.86
N ASN A 187 -6.64 7.25 -2.62
CA ASN A 187 -7.52 6.69 -3.66
C ASN A 187 -7.77 7.66 -4.83
N GLN A 188 -7.64 8.97 -4.59
CA GLN A 188 -7.74 10.04 -5.58
C GLN A 188 -6.38 10.74 -5.80
N GLY A 189 -5.29 10.07 -5.42
CA GLY A 189 -3.96 10.67 -5.38
C GLY A 189 -3.75 11.56 -4.17
N THR A 190 -2.57 12.14 -4.11
CA THR A 190 -2.14 13.12 -3.11
C THR A 190 -1.41 14.24 -3.82
N THR A 191 -1.68 15.49 -3.44
CA THR A 191 -0.95 16.64 -3.97
C THR A 191 0.53 16.64 -3.56
N LEU A 192 0.92 15.78 -2.61
CA LEU A 192 2.31 15.46 -2.34
C LEU A 192 3.00 14.84 -3.56
N GLY A 193 2.31 13.96 -4.28
CA GLY A 193 2.81 13.36 -5.52
C GLY A 193 2.95 14.38 -6.65
N ASP A 194 2.01 15.33 -6.73
CA ASP A 194 2.05 16.43 -7.71
C ASP A 194 3.24 17.39 -7.46
N GLY A 195 3.65 17.51 -6.20
CA GLY A 195 4.69 18.42 -5.73
C GLY A 195 6.06 17.78 -5.49
N PHE A 196 6.31 16.56 -6.00
CA PHE A 196 7.48 15.78 -5.58
C PHE A 196 8.82 16.50 -5.83
N SER A 197 8.96 17.23 -6.94
CA SER A 197 10.20 17.98 -7.24
C SER A 197 10.50 19.08 -6.22
N GLN A 198 9.49 19.57 -5.50
CA GLN A 198 9.65 20.58 -4.44
C GLN A 198 9.92 19.97 -3.05
N ILE A 199 9.56 18.70 -2.83
CA ILE A 199 9.60 18.05 -1.50
C ILE A 199 10.48 16.79 -1.45
N GLY A 200 11.16 16.44 -2.54
CA GLY A 200 11.87 15.17 -2.67
C GLY A 200 12.90 14.96 -1.56
N ASP A 201 13.54 16.03 -1.09
CA ASP A 201 14.45 15.96 0.06
C ASP A 201 13.71 15.69 1.37
N SER A 202 12.52 16.26 1.59
CA SER A 202 11.69 15.95 2.77
C SER A 202 11.22 14.49 2.79
N VAL A 203 11.02 13.88 1.62
CA VAL A 203 10.72 12.44 1.52
C VAL A 203 11.94 11.59 1.88
N LYS A 204 13.14 12.00 1.45
CA LYS A 204 14.38 11.35 1.88
C LYS A 204 14.59 11.51 3.39
N ASP A 205 14.28 12.67 3.95
CA ASP A 205 14.38 12.95 5.38
C ASP A 205 13.41 12.11 6.20
N LEU A 206 12.18 11.91 5.72
CA LEU A 206 11.22 10.98 6.34
C LEU A 206 11.80 9.57 6.42
N LEU A 207 12.36 9.08 5.31
CA LEU A 207 12.99 7.77 5.28
C LEU A 207 14.22 7.72 6.21
N ALA A 208 15.07 8.74 6.19
CA ALA A 208 16.20 8.84 7.12
C ALA A 208 15.75 8.85 8.59
N GLY A 209 14.63 9.48 8.92
CA GLY A 209 14.02 9.45 10.25
C GLY A 209 13.65 8.02 10.69
N VAL A 210 13.01 7.24 9.81
CA VAL A 210 12.73 5.81 10.07
C VAL A 210 14.04 5.05 10.30
N LEU A 211 15.05 5.27 9.46
CA LEU A 211 16.34 4.58 9.58
C LEU A 211 17.07 4.96 10.88
N ASN A 212 16.97 6.20 11.34
CA ASN A 212 17.55 6.62 12.61
C ASN A 212 16.92 5.88 13.80
N VAL A 213 15.59 5.72 13.80
CA VAL A 213 14.90 4.91 14.83
C VAL A 213 15.43 3.48 14.82
N VAL A 214 15.59 2.88 13.64
CA VAL A 214 16.15 1.52 13.51
C VAL A 214 17.63 1.47 13.94
N GLY A 215 18.41 2.50 13.65
CA GLY A 215 19.81 2.63 14.07
C GLY A 215 20.00 2.76 15.58
N LEU A 216 18.99 3.22 16.32
CA LEU A 216 18.99 3.14 17.79
C LEU A 216 18.78 1.70 18.28
N LEU A 217 18.14 0.84 17.48
CA LEU A 217 17.87 -0.56 17.81
C LEU A 217 19.03 -1.50 17.43
N GLY A 218 19.99 -1.05 16.60
CA GLY A 218 21.12 -1.88 16.16
C GLY A 218 22.09 -1.16 15.22
N SER A 219 23.13 -1.87 14.74
CA SER A 219 24.18 -1.24 13.94
C SER A 219 23.71 -0.85 12.52
N ASN A 220 23.94 0.40 12.12
CA ASN A 220 23.61 0.91 10.76
C ASN A 220 24.31 0.13 9.62
N ALA A 221 25.44 -0.53 9.91
CA ALA A 221 26.21 -1.29 8.92
C ALA A 221 25.50 -2.58 8.47
N GLN A 222 24.61 -3.14 9.30
CA GLN A 222 23.86 -4.38 9.00
C GLN A 222 22.45 -4.09 8.44
N MET A 223 22.06 -2.81 8.35
CA MET A 223 20.73 -2.41 7.93
C MET A 223 20.55 -2.63 6.42
N VAL A 224 19.58 -3.48 6.06
CA VAL A 224 19.19 -3.74 4.68
C VAL A 224 17.87 -3.04 4.39
N TYR A 225 17.87 -2.20 3.35
CA TYR A 225 16.67 -1.66 2.71
C TYR A 225 16.86 -1.82 1.20
N ASP A 226 15.86 -2.39 0.54
CA ASP A 226 15.88 -2.74 -0.86
C ASP A 226 14.74 -2.02 -1.60
N ALA A 227 15.11 -1.17 -2.56
CA ALA A 227 14.17 -0.43 -3.41
C ALA A 227 13.41 -1.32 -4.40
N LYS A 228 13.89 -2.54 -4.68
CA LYS A 228 13.24 -3.55 -5.55
C LYS A 228 12.95 -3.04 -6.96
N LEU A 229 13.91 -2.33 -7.54
CA LEU A 229 13.83 -1.72 -8.87
C LEU A 229 14.68 -2.49 -9.91
N ASP A 230 14.78 -3.82 -9.74
CA ASP A 230 15.60 -4.70 -10.58
C ASP A 230 15.21 -4.63 -12.06
N GLN A 231 13.91 -4.46 -12.35
CA GLN A 231 13.39 -4.35 -13.71
C GLN A 231 13.98 -3.14 -14.45
N TRP A 232 14.36 -2.10 -13.71
CA TRP A 232 15.02 -0.90 -14.20
C TRP A 232 16.55 -0.99 -14.19
N GLY A 233 17.13 -2.13 -13.79
CA GLY A 233 18.57 -2.29 -13.63
C GLY A 233 19.15 -1.53 -12.43
N ILE A 234 18.31 -1.01 -11.53
CA ILE A 234 18.75 -0.29 -10.33
C ILE A 234 19.12 -1.34 -9.27
N THR A 235 20.42 -1.50 -9.07
CA THR A 235 20.97 -2.52 -8.17
C THR A 235 20.78 -2.15 -6.70
N ASN A 236 20.70 -3.19 -5.86
CA ASN A 236 20.66 -3.09 -4.41
C ASN A 236 21.82 -2.26 -3.84
N LYS A 237 21.68 -1.88 -2.57
CA LYS A 237 22.72 -1.21 -1.81
C LYS A 237 24.04 -1.98 -1.90
N GLN A 238 25.13 -1.29 -2.23
CA GLN A 238 26.46 -1.87 -2.35
C GLN A 238 27.14 -2.05 -0.98
N SER A 239 28.16 -2.91 -0.93
CA SER A 239 29.00 -3.06 0.26
C SER A 239 29.73 -1.74 0.56
N GLY A 240 29.69 -1.28 1.81
CA GLY A 240 30.27 0.01 2.22
C GLY A 240 29.46 1.26 1.83
N GLU A 241 28.44 1.15 0.97
CA GLU A 241 27.53 2.27 0.66
C GLU A 241 26.69 2.61 1.90
N THR A 242 26.43 3.88 2.19
CA THR A 242 25.47 4.25 3.24
C THR A 242 24.04 4.14 2.68
N VAL A 243 23.03 3.96 3.55
CA VAL A 243 21.64 3.93 3.06
C VAL A 243 21.26 5.27 2.39
N GLN A 244 21.76 6.40 2.88
CA GLN A 244 21.55 7.70 2.25
C GLN A 244 22.14 7.77 0.83
N ASN A 245 23.38 7.31 0.62
CA ASN A 245 24.00 7.30 -0.70
C ASN A 245 23.27 6.36 -1.65
N TYR A 246 22.82 5.21 -1.15
CA TYR A 246 21.99 4.28 -1.90
C TYR A 246 20.68 4.95 -2.36
N LEU A 247 19.96 5.61 -1.46
CA LEU A 247 18.73 6.31 -1.81
C LEU A 247 18.97 7.47 -2.77
N ASN A 248 20.05 8.24 -2.59
CA ASN A 248 20.43 9.28 -3.53
C ASN A 248 20.68 8.72 -4.94
N ARG A 249 21.36 7.57 -5.05
CA ARG A 249 21.58 6.86 -6.31
C ARG A 249 20.28 6.32 -6.92
N VAL A 250 19.37 5.80 -6.11
CA VAL A 250 18.04 5.36 -6.57
C VAL A 250 17.27 6.55 -7.14
N PHE A 251 17.15 7.65 -6.39
CA PHE A 251 16.40 8.84 -6.79
C PHE A 251 17.09 9.68 -7.87
N SER A 252 18.36 9.41 -8.21
CA SER A 252 19.03 10.00 -9.37
C SER A 252 18.72 9.29 -10.70
N SER A 253 17.96 8.20 -10.66
CA SER A 253 17.52 7.50 -11.86
C SER A 253 16.50 8.33 -12.64
N SER A 254 16.54 8.25 -13.97
CA SER A 254 15.60 8.93 -14.87
C SER A 254 14.15 8.47 -14.71
N ILE A 255 13.89 7.34 -14.05
CA ILE A 255 12.52 6.91 -13.74
C ILE A 255 11.81 7.86 -12.76
N PHE A 256 12.54 8.73 -12.07
CA PHE A 256 11.98 9.75 -11.19
C PHE A 256 11.85 11.12 -11.88
N ASP A 257 12.16 11.21 -13.18
CA ASP A 257 11.89 12.40 -13.98
C ASP A 257 10.38 12.64 -14.11
N SER A 258 9.96 13.90 -14.12
CA SER A 258 8.53 14.29 -14.11
C SER A 258 7.72 13.83 -15.32
N SER A 259 8.38 13.45 -16.43
CA SER A 259 7.74 12.92 -17.63
C SER A 259 7.49 11.41 -17.55
N PHE A 260 8.14 10.71 -16.61
CA PHE A 260 8.07 9.27 -16.50
C PHE A 260 6.85 8.85 -15.66
N LYS A 261 6.03 7.95 -16.22
CA LYS A 261 4.73 7.58 -15.64
C LYS A 261 4.70 6.23 -14.94
N ASP A 262 5.64 5.33 -15.22
CA ASP A 262 5.62 3.97 -14.68
C ASP A 262 6.39 3.87 -13.35
N VAL A 263 6.04 4.77 -12.43
CA VAL A 263 6.71 4.93 -11.14
C VAL A 263 5.69 5.36 -10.09
N CYS A 264 6.00 5.16 -8.81
CA CYS A 264 5.09 5.52 -7.72
C CYS A 264 4.65 6.99 -7.73
N LEU A 265 5.50 7.91 -8.20
CA LEU A 265 5.20 9.34 -8.22
C LEU A 265 3.99 9.65 -9.10
N TRP A 266 3.90 9.04 -10.28
CA TRP A 266 2.73 9.19 -11.14
C TRP A 266 1.50 8.54 -10.50
N SER A 267 1.60 7.28 -10.07
CA SER A 267 0.49 6.57 -9.41
C SER A 267 -0.06 7.30 -8.17
N LEU A 268 0.78 8.00 -7.41
CA LEU A 268 0.40 8.77 -6.23
C LEU A 268 -0.09 10.18 -6.55
N SER A 269 0.26 10.73 -7.72
CA SER A 269 -0.20 12.04 -8.17
C SER A 269 -1.71 12.06 -8.39
N THR A 270 -2.34 13.24 -8.29
CA THR A 270 -3.77 13.37 -8.56
C THR A 270 -4.14 13.07 -10.02
N PRO A 271 -3.33 13.43 -11.05
CA PRO A 271 -3.61 13.03 -12.43
C PRO A 271 -3.43 11.52 -12.65
N GLY A 272 -2.38 10.90 -12.10
CA GLY A 272 -2.13 9.47 -12.28
C GLY A 272 -3.14 8.59 -11.56
N ALA A 273 -3.54 8.93 -10.32
CA ALA A 273 -4.61 8.22 -9.63
C ALA A 273 -5.97 8.33 -10.37
N LYS A 274 -6.22 9.47 -11.01
CA LYS A 274 -7.40 9.66 -11.88
C LYS A 274 -7.31 8.80 -13.15
N GLU A 275 -6.14 8.75 -13.79
CA GLU A 275 -5.87 7.88 -14.95
C GLU A 275 -6.09 6.40 -14.59
N GLU A 276 -5.51 5.92 -13.48
CA GLU A 276 -5.68 4.55 -13.00
C GLU A 276 -7.15 4.23 -12.65
N SER A 277 -7.85 5.16 -11.98
CA SER A 277 -9.27 4.97 -11.63
C SER A 277 -10.22 4.98 -12.83
N SER A 278 -9.74 5.37 -14.02
CA SER A 278 -10.53 5.28 -15.25
C SER A 278 -10.85 3.83 -15.64
N TRP A 279 -10.00 2.87 -15.24
CA TRP A 279 -10.16 1.44 -15.55
C TRP A 279 -10.14 0.53 -14.32
N VAL A 280 -9.52 0.94 -13.21
CA VAL A 280 -9.57 0.20 -11.92
C VAL A 280 -10.87 0.54 -11.17
N LYS A 281 -11.87 -0.35 -11.28
CA LYS A 281 -13.22 -0.15 -10.74
C LYS A 281 -13.46 -0.90 -9.43
N THR A 282 -14.55 -0.57 -8.78
CA THR A 282 -15.13 -1.36 -7.67
C THR A 282 -15.82 -2.57 -8.27
N LEU A 283 -15.42 -3.76 -7.85
CA LEU A 283 -15.94 -5.04 -8.34
C LEU A 283 -17.18 -5.43 -7.54
N SER A 284 -18.16 -6.09 -8.17
CA SER A 284 -19.45 -6.41 -7.52
C SER A 284 -19.33 -7.45 -6.40
N ASP A 285 -18.36 -8.36 -6.52
CA ASP A 285 -18.24 -9.54 -5.66
C ASP A 285 -17.16 -9.38 -4.56
N VAL A 286 -16.70 -8.16 -4.33
CA VAL A 286 -15.65 -7.82 -3.35
C VAL A 286 -16.19 -6.80 -2.36
N TYR A 287 -15.97 -7.04 -1.07
CA TYR A 287 -16.26 -6.05 -0.02
C TYR A 287 -15.17 -4.99 0.06
N TYR A 288 -15.54 -3.72 0.17
CA TYR A 288 -14.59 -2.61 0.28
C TYR A 288 -14.77 -1.84 1.59
N TYR A 289 -13.66 -1.62 2.29
CA TYR A 289 -13.57 -0.80 3.49
C TYR A 289 -12.49 0.27 3.31
N SER A 290 -12.74 1.49 3.77
CA SER A 290 -11.78 2.59 3.72
C SER A 290 -11.70 3.32 5.06
N TYR A 291 -10.47 3.46 5.57
CA TYR A 291 -10.15 4.20 6.78
C TYR A 291 -9.35 5.43 6.39
N ALA A 292 -9.97 6.60 6.58
CA ALA A 292 -9.31 7.89 6.43
C ALA A 292 -8.64 8.30 7.74
N THR A 293 -7.48 8.94 7.63
CA THR A 293 -6.72 9.47 8.77
C THR A 293 -6.53 10.97 8.58
N ILE A 294 -6.72 11.73 9.65
CA ILE A 294 -6.48 13.16 9.70
C ILE A 294 -5.72 13.47 10.98
N ASP A 295 -4.68 14.29 10.87
CA ASP A 295 -3.94 14.79 12.02
C ASP A 295 -3.54 16.26 11.84
N THR A 296 -4.47 17.02 11.27
CA THR A 296 -4.35 18.46 11.07
C THR A 296 -5.55 19.17 11.68
N TYR A 297 -5.40 20.46 11.93
CA TYR A 297 -6.50 21.35 12.29
C TYR A 297 -6.64 22.45 11.24
N SER A 298 -7.87 22.89 11.02
CA SER A 298 -8.18 24.00 10.12
C SER A 298 -7.86 25.35 10.78
N THR A 299 -7.23 26.25 10.04
CA THR A 299 -6.96 27.62 10.46
C THR A 299 -6.97 28.57 9.25
N ARG A 300 -6.58 29.83 9.45
CA ARG A 300 -6.41 30.82 8.39
C ARG A 300 -4.98 31.34 8.34
N ASP A 301 -4.50 31.60 7.13
CA ASP A 301 -3.23 32.29 6.92
C ASP A 301 -3.36 33.81 7.11
N LEU A 302 -2.26 34.54 6.92
CA LEU A 302 -2.22 36.01 7.04
C LEU A 302 -3.14 36.74 6.05
N LEU A 303 -3.58 36.08 4.97
CA LEU A 303 -4.53 36.62 3.99
C LEU A 303 -5.97 36.13 4.25
N LEU A 304 -6.25 35.61 5.45
CA LEU A 304 -7.54 35.06 5.88
C LEU A 304 -8.01 33.86 5.05
N ARG A 305 -7.12 33.17 4.32
CA ARG A 305 -7.47 32.00 3.51
C ARG A 305 -7.45 30.74 4.38
N LYS A 306 -8.41 29.84 4.19
CA LYS A 306 -8.49 28.54 4.88
C LYS A 306 -7.26 27.69 4.51
N ILE A 307 -6.56 27.21 5.52
CA ILE A 307 -5.42 26.29 5.43
C ILE A 307 -5.56 25.20 6.51
N SER A 308 -4.79 24.13 6.39
CA SER A 308 -4.64 23.11 7.43
C SER A 308 -3.19 23.06 7.92
N LEU A 309 -2.98 22.93 9.22
CA LEU A 309 -1.64 22.80 9.83
C LEU A 309 -1.57 21.51 10.66
N PRO A 310 -0.38 20.89 10.83
CA PRO A 310 -0.22 19.69 11.63
C PRO A 310 -0.59 19.94 13.10
N ASN A 311 -1.22 18.96 13.74
CA ASN A 311 -1.38 18.96 15.18
C ASN A 311 -0.01 18.71 15.85
N LEU A 312 0.59 19.76 16.43
CA LEU A 312 1.95 19.73 16.98
C LEU A 312 2.22 18.66 18.05
N LEU A 313 1.18 18.12 18.69
CA LEU A 313 1.31 17.13 19.76
C LEU A 313 1.12 15.69 19.30
N THR A 314 0.44 15.47 18.18
CA THR A 314 0.05 14.13 17.71
C THR A 314 0.69 13.79 16.37
N MET A 315 0.97 14.80 15.53
CA MET A 315 1.65 14.59 14.26
C MET A 315 3.08 14.14 14.51
N LEU A 316 3.51 13.12 13.76
CA LEU A 316 4.90 12.69 13.78
C LEU A 316 5.76 13.82 13.22
N LEU A 317 6.76 14.27 13.99
CA LEU A 317 7.66 15.38 13.63
C LEU A 317 8.21 15.29 12.19
N PRO A 318 8.65 14.12 11.66
CA PRO A 318 9.11 14.02 10.27
C PRO A 318 8.04 14.29 9.20
N LEU A 319 6.74 14.23 9.57
CA LEU A 319 5.61 14.50 8.69
C LEU A 319 5.17 15.97 8.74
N ASP A 320 5.60 16.77 9.72
CA ASP A 320 5.20 18.18 9.85
C ASP A 320 5.44 19.00 8.57
N PRO A 321 6.63 18.95 7.92
CA PRO A 321 6.86 19.71 6.69
C PRO A 321 5.94 19.28 5.55
N LEU A 322 5.65 17.97 5.45
CA LEU A 322 4.75 17.41 4.44
C LEU A 322 3.31 17.82 4.71
N ALA A 323 2.88 17.83 5.98
CA ALA A 323 1.56 18.27 6.39
C ALA A 323 1.34 19.76 6.13
N VAL A 324 2.35 20.61 6.40
CA VAL A 324 2.32 22.04 6.06
C VAL A 324 2.25 22.25 4.55
N PHE A 325 3.00 21.47 3.77
CA PHE A 325 2.94 21.52 2.30
C PHE A 325 1.54 21.17 1.77
N LEU A 326 0.97 20.05 2.26
CA LEU A 326 -0.35 19.55 1.88
C LEU A 326 -1.50 20.46 2.30
N GLY A 327 -1.47 20.94 3.54
CA GLY A 327 -2.50 21.79 4.12
C GLY A 327 -2.37 23.27 3.76
N GLY A 328 -1.21 23.67 3.24
CA GLY A 328 -0.96 24.98 2.66
C GLY A 328 -1.42 25.09 1.20
N ARG A 329 -1.07 26.20 0.54
CA ARG A 329 -1.27 26.38 -0.91
C ARG A 329 -0.02 26.09 -1.74
N TYR A 330 0.94 25.36 -1.17
CA TYR A 330 2.18 25.01 -1.85
C TYR A 330 2.02 23.77 -2.74
N ALA A 331 1.05 22.92 -2.42
CA ALA A 331 0.56 21.86 -3.28
C ALA A 331 -0.03 22.44 -4.60
N PRO A 332 0.43 21.98 -5.78
CA PRO A 332 -0.17 22.38 -7.06
C PRO A 332 -1.64 21.96 -7.12
N ASP A 333 -2.57 22.91 -7.06
CA ASP A 333 -4.00 22.63 -7.32
C ASP A 333 -4.26 22.61 -8.83
N THR A 334 -3.80 21.54 -9.48
CA THR A 334 -3.98 21.35 -10.93
C THR A 334 -5.43 21.09 -11.32
N LEU A 335 -6.25 20.64 -10.36
CA LEU A 335 -7.65 20.28 -10.56
C LEU A 335 -8.62 21.41 -10.22
N LYS A 336 -8.14 22.54 -9.68
CA LYS A 336 -8.96 23.66 -9.17
C LYS A 336 -10.06 23.16 -8.23
N LEU A 337 -9.74 22.18 -7.37
CA LEU A 337 -10.73 21.62 -6.46
C LEU A 337 -11.16 22.71 -5.49
N SER A 338 -12.47 22.86 -5.32
CA SER A 338 -13.02 23.82 -4.38
C SER A 338 -12.42 23.59 -2.99
N THR A 339 -11.94 24.66 -2.36
CA THR A 339 -11.46 24.63 -0.96
C THR A 339 -12.60 24.71 0.07
N ASP A 340 -13.84 24.76 -0.41
CA ASP A 340 -15.05 24.96 0.41
C ASP A 340 -15.48 23.68 1.14
#